data_AF-A0A9E1UYV9-F1
#
_entry.id   AF-A0A9E1UYV9-F1
#
_cell.length_a   1.000
_cell.length_b   1.000
_cell.length_c   1.000
_cell.angle_alpha   90.00
_cell.angle_beta   90.00
_cell.angle_gamma   90.00
#
_symmetry.space_group_name_H-M   'P 1'
#
loop_
_entity.id
_entity.type
_entity.pdbx_description
1 polymer ?
#
loop_
_entity_poly.entity_id
_entity_poly.type
_entity_poly.pdbx_seq_one_letter_code
_entity_poly.pdbx_strand_id
1 'polypeptide(L)'
;MNGIPLGALPANGAYAARRFLNVPGEALTTIGYQNTLIVRAPVCDAFAIGSFVLELSLLDGRVLRSPVVPEVLVAGDRWQAFPGERRLVPCTPGQECELALPF
;
A
#
# COMPACT_ATOMS: atom_id res chain seq x y z
N MET A 1 -9.30 -2.84 2.99
CA MET A 1 -8.80 -4.21 2.83
C MET A 1 -9.96 -5.16 2.94
N ASN A 2 -10.17 -6.03 1.96
CA ASN A 2 -11.29 -6.98 1.90
C ASN A 2 -12.64 -6.30 2.17
N GLY A 3 -12.85 -5.11 1.59
CA GLY A 3 -14.06 -4.29 1.82
C GLY A 3 -14.07 -3.44 3.10
N ILE A 4 -13.17 -3.69 4.06
CA ILE A 4 -13.11 -2.94 5.33
C ILE A 4 -12.18 -1.71 5.23
N PRO A 5 -12.63 -0.50 5.59
CA PRO A 5 -11.78 0.69 5.61
C PRO A 5 -10.63 0.58 6.63
N LEU A 6 -9.41 0.90 6.20
CA LEU A 6 -8.24 0.96 7.10
C LEU A 6 -7.90 2.39 7.55
N GLY A 7 -8.46 3.41 6.90
CA GLY A 7 -8.15 4.82 7.13
C GLY A 7 -7.12 5.39 6.15
N ALA A 8 -6.57 6.56 6.49
CA ALA A 8 -5.64 7.29 5.65
C ALA A 8 -4.22 6.74 5.76
N LEU A 9 -3.52 6.65 4.62
CA LEU A 9 -2.09 6.35 4.62
C LEU A 9 -1.33 7.54 5.25
N PRO A 10 -0.38 7.28 6.16
CA PRO A 10 0.40 8.34 6.79
C PRO A 10 1.27 9.06 5.75
N ALA A 11 1.13 10.38 5.66
CA ALA A 11 1.93 11.21 4.77
C ALA A 11 3.41 11.20 5.19
N ASN A 12 4.31 11.42 4.23
CA ASN A 12 5.74 11.43 4.49
C ASN A 12 6.49 12.35 3.53
N GLY A 13 7.60 12.92 4.00
CA GLY A 13 8.53 13.70 3.18
C GLY A 13 9.64 12.85 2.53
N ALA A 14 9.80 11.60 2.95
CA ALA A 14 10.84 10.70 2.44
C ALA A 14 10.28 9.35 1.97
N TYR A 15 10.70 8.91 0.79
CA TYR A 15 10.26 7.65 0.16
C TYR A 15 10.70 6.38 0.93
N ALA A 16 11.84 6.43 1.64
CA ALA A 16 12.44 5.23 2.24
C ALA A 16 11.91 4.86 3.64
N ALA A 17 10.96 5.61 4.21
CA ALA A 17 10.49 5.31 5.56
C ALA A 17 9.33 4.30 5.54
N ARG A 18 9.51 3.21 6.28
CA ARG A 18 8.44 2.24 6.53
C ARG A 18 7.40 2.86 7.46
N ARG A 19 6.14 2.79 7.07
CA ARG A 19 4.99 3.20 7.88
C ARG A 19 4.00 2.06 8.00
N PHE A 20 3.23 2.08 9.07
CA PHE A 20 2.24 1.06 9.39
C PHE A 20 0.88 1.71 9.54
N LEU A 21 -0.14 1.00 9.07
CA LEU A 21 -1.53 1.30 9.33
C LEU A 21 -2.08 0.08 10.08
N ASN A 22 -2.68 0.31 11.25
CA ASN A 22 -3.23 -0.78 12.03
C ASN A 22 -4.45 -1.36 11.32
N VAL A 23 -4.48 -2.68 11.18
CA VAL A 23 -5.66 -3.38 10.67
C VAL A 23 -6.68 -3.47 11.80
N PRO A 24 -7.89 -2.90 11.67
CA PRO A 24 -8.90 -2.97 12.71
C PRO A 24 -9.36 -4.42 12.93
N GLY A 25 -9.88 -4.72 14.12
CA GLY A 25 -10.28 -6.09 14.48
C GLY A 25 -11.24 -6.73 13.48
N GLU A 26 -12.18 -5.95 12.95
CA GLU A 26 -13.12 -6.38 11.89
C GLU A 26 -12.44 -6.74 10.56
N ALA A 27 -11.32 -6.11 10.20
CA ALA A 27 -10.57 -6.48 9.01
C ALA A 27 -9.69 -7.71 9.25
N LEU A 28 -9.20 -7.93 10.47
CA LEU A 28 -8.39 -9.11 10.81
C LEU A 28 -9.14 -10.42 10.57
N THR A 29 -10.45 -10.46 10.85
CA THR A 29 -11.28 -11.66 10.65
C THR A 29 -11.53 -11.99 9.18
N THR A 30 -11.23 -11.06 8.27
CA THR A 30 -11.39 -11.25 6.82
C THR A 30 -10.12 -11.74 6.16
N ILE A 31 -9.00 -11.85 6.90
CA ILE A 31 -7.72 -12.18 6.30
C ILE A 31 -7.69 -13.64 5.85
N GLY A 32 -7.37 -13.84 4.57
CA GLY A 32 -7.23 -15.15 3.96
C GLY A 32 -5.91 -15.30 3.22
N TYR A 33 -5.80 -16.36 2.43
CA TYR A 33 -4.64 -16.62 1.55
C TYR A 33 -4.42 -15.50 0.52
N GLN A 34 -5.51 -14.91 0.02
CA GLN A 34 -5.48 -13.72 -0.83
C GLN A 34 -6.26 -12.60 -0.15
N ASN A 35 -5.67 -11.40 -0.19
CA ASN A 35 -6.28 -10.21 0.39
C ASN A 35 -6.25 -9.07 -0.63
N THR A 36 -7.34 -8.32 -0.70
CA THR A 36 -7.48 -7.19 -1.60
C THR A 36 -7.32 -5.88 -0.82
N LEU A 37 -6.35 -5.07 -1.22
CA LEU A 37 -6.19 -3.70 -0.74
C LEU A 37 -6.65 -2.73 -1.83
N ILE A 38 -7.63 -1.89 -1.51
CA ILE A 38 -8.04 -0.78 -2.36
C ILE A 38 -7.38 0.47 -1.80
N VAL A 39 -6.59 1.14 -2.64
CA VAL A 39 -5.93 2.40 -2.31
C VAL A 39 -6.55 3.50 -3.17
N ARG A 40 -7.09 4.53 -2.52
CA ARG A 40 -7.51 5.74 -3.20
C ARG A 40 -6.34 6.71 -3.25
N ALA A 41 -5.93 7.08 -4.45
CA ALA A 41 -4.90 8.08 -4.66
C ALA A 41 -5.31 9.44 -4.09
N PRO A 42 -4.38 10.24 -3.54
CA PRO A 42 -4.64 11.62 -3.16
C PRO A 42 -5.22 12.44 -4.32
N VAL A 43 -6.07 13.41 -3.99
CA VAL A 43 -6.56 14.41 -4.95
C VAL A 43 -5.61 15.61 -4.94
N CYS A 44 -4.39 15.39 -5.45
CA CYS A 44 -3.39 16.45 -5.63
C CYS A 44 -2.56 16.20 -6.90
N ASP A 45 -1.91 17.25 -7.40
CA ASP A 45 -1.24 17.25 -8.71
C ASP A 45 -0.01 16.34 -8.77
N ALA A 46 0.66 16.12 -7.64
CA ALA A 46 1.85 15.29 -7.56
C ALA A 46 1.90 14.50 -6.25
N PHE A 47 2.11 13.19 -6.37
CA PHE A 47 2.32 12.29 -5.24
C PHE A 47 3.12 11.06 -5.65
N ALA A 48 3.65 10.37 -4.64
CA ALA A 48 4.16 9.01 -4.77
C ALA A 48 3.68 8.20 -3.56
N ILE A 49 3.05 7.05 -3.83
CA ILE A 49 2.62 6.09 -2.82
C ILE A 49 3.54 4.89 -2.94
N GLY A 50 4.24 4.58 -1.86
CA GLY A 50 5.19 3.47 -1.82
C GLY A 50 4.55 2.10 -1.95
N SER A 51 5.40 1.09 -2.08
CA SER A 51 5.04 -0.32 -2.12
C SER A 51 4.33 -0.77 -0.83
N PHE A 52 3.49 -1.80 -0.96
CA PHE A 52 2.69 -2.32 0.15
C PHE A 52 3.16 -3.71 0.57
N VAL A 53 2.95 -4.02 1.85
CA VAL A 53 3.14 -5.35 2.41
C VAL A 53 2.18 -5.53 3.58
N LEU A 54 1.65 -6.74 3.73
CA LEU A 54 0.86 -7.14 4.88
C LEU A 54 1.73 -7.92 5.85
N GLU A 55 1.74 -7.50 7.12
CA GLU A 55 2.42 -8.21 8.20
C GLU A 55 1.43 -8.56 9.30
N LEU A 56 1.50 -9.79 9.78
CA LEU A 56 0.74 -10.28 10.92
C LEU A 56 1.67 -10.82 11.99
N SER A 57 1.66 -10.17 13.15
CA SER A 57 2.32 -10.68 14.34
C SER A 57 1.40 -11.68 15.04
N LEU A 58 1.85 -12.92 15.16
CA LEU A 58 1.15 -13.98 15.89
C LEU A 58 1.49 -13.92 17.38
N LEU A 59 0.61 -14.50 18.21
CA LEU A 59 0.77 -14.52 19.67
C LEU A 59 2.03 -15.29 20.13
N ASP A 60 2.52 -16.21 19.31
CA ASP A 60 3.75 -16.99 19.56
C ASP A 60 5.04 -16.28 19.09
N GLY A 61 4.92 -15.02 18.66
CA GLY A 61 6.05 -14.19 18.22
C GLY A 61 6.46 -14.40 16.76
N ARG A 62 5.83 -15.32 16.01
CA ARG A 62 6.05 -15.43 14.57
C ARG A 62 5.44 -14.23 13.84
N VAL A 63 6.05 -13.86 12.71
CA VAL A 63 5.52 -12.84 11.80
C VAL A 63 5.24 -13.47 10.45
N LEU A 64 3.99 -13.47 10.03
CA LEU A 64 3.61 -13.78 8.66
C LEU A 64 3.71 -12.51 7.83
N ARG A 65 4.27 -12.63 6.62
CA ARG A 65 4.51 -11.47 5.75
C ARG A 65 4.19 -11.82 4.32
N SER A 66 3.35 -11.01 3.67
CA SER A 66 3.11 -11.12 2.24
C SER A 66 4.38 -10.78 1.43
N PRO A 67 4.50 -11.21 0.18
CA PRO A 67 5.38 -10.54 -0.77
C PRO A 67 5.12 -9.04 -0.80
N VAL A 68 6.16 -8.26 -1.10
CA VAL A 68 6.02 -6.82 -1.33
C VAL A 68 5.33 -6.64 -2.67
N VAL A 69 4.25 -5.86 -2.69
CA VAL A 69 3.61 -5.37 -3.92
C VAL A 69 4.51 -4.26 -4.46
N PRO A 70 5.29 -4.51 -5.53
CA PRO A 70 6.37 -3.62 -5.94
C PRO A 70 5.87 -2.29 -6.51
N GLU A 71 4.62 -2.22 -6.94
CA GLU A 71 3.97 -1.06 -7.52
C GLU A 71 4.14 0.18 -6.63
N VAL A 72 4.65 1.24 -7.24
CA VAL A 72 4.67 2.58 -6.67
C VAL A 72 3.69 3.43 -7.45
N LEU A 73 2.60 3.86 -6.82
CA LEU A 73 1.58 4.66 -7.48
C LEU A 73 2.07 6.11 -7.56
N VAL A 74 2.10 6.70 -8.75
CA VAL A 74 2.70 8.02 -8.98
C VAL A 74 1.81 8.94 -9.81
N ALA A 75 1.88 10.24 -9.53
CA ALA A 75 1.29 11.30 -10.34
C ALA A 75 2.25 12.51 -10.43
N GLY A 76 2.03 13.35 -11.44
CA GLY A 76 2.86 14.52 -11.77
C GLY A 76 3.83 14.26 -12.93
N ASP A 77 4.69 15.23 -13.24
CA ASP A 77 5.46 15.25 -14.49
C ASP A 77 6.93 14.79 -14.35
N ARG A 78 7.35 14.43 -13.14
CA ARG A 78 8.76 14.20 -12.81
C ARG A 78 9.10 12.76 -12.42
N TRP A 79 8.10 11.89 -12.25
CA TRP A 79 8.35 10.52 -11.79
C TRP A 79 9.06 9.68 -12.86
N GLN A 80 8.96 10.03 -14.15
CA GLN A 80 9.69 9.39 -15.26
C GLN A 80 11.21 9.57 -15.13
N ALA A 81 11.65 10.61 -14.44
CA ALA A 81 13.06 10.88 -14.16
C ALA A 81 13.56 10.18 -12.89
N PHE A 82 12.70 9.43 -12.18
CA PHE A 82 13.09 8.75 -10.96
C PHE A 82 14.02 7.56 -11.29
N PRO A 83 15.27 7.57 -10.83
CA PRO A 83 16.21 6.50 -11.11
C PRO A 83 15.84 5.26 -10.29
N GLY A 84 15.57 4.14 -10.95
CA GLY A 84 15.40 2.87 -10.26
C GLY A 84 14.73 1.78 -11.08
N GLU A 85 14.92 0.54 -10.64
CA GLU A 85 14.31 -0.66 -11.23
C GLU A 85 12.87 -0.90 -10.74
N ARG A 86 12.34 -0.03 -9.86
CA ARG A 86 11.00 -0.20 -9.32
C ARG A 86 9.95 0.09 -10.36
N ARG A 87 8.93 -0.76 -10.41
CA ARG A 87 7.74 -0.55 -11.24
C ARG A 87 6.96 0.66 -10.74
N LEU A 88 7.06 1.76 -11.48
CA LEU A 88 6.21 2.93 -11.28
C LEU A 88 4.90 2.73 -12.04
N VAL A 89 3.77 2.94 -11.37
CA VAL A 89 2.43 2.82 -11.94
C VAL A 89 1.80 4.22 -11.95
N PRO A 90 1.62 4.83 -13.13
CA PRO A 90 0.97 6.12 -13.21
C PRO A 90 -0.51 5.99 -12.83
N CYS A 91 -0.99 6.94 -12.02
CA CYS A 91 -2.38 7.02 -11.57
C CYS A 91 -2.93 8.43 -11.70
N THR A 92 -4.23 8.53 -11.98
CA THR A 92 -4.95 9.81 -11.91
C THR A 92 -5.20 10.18 -10.45
N PRO A 93 -5.12 11.46 -10.05
CA PRO A 93 -5.54 11.89 -8.72
C PRO A 93 -6.96 11.43 -8.37
N GLY A 94 -7.15 10.88 -7.16
CA GLY A 94 -8.42 10.29 -6.73
C GLY A 94 -8.73 8.89 -7.29
N GLN A 95 -7.91 8.34 -8.19
CA GLN A 95 -8.11 6.99 -8.74
C GLN A 95 -8.04 5.93 -7.63
N GLU A 96 -8.91 4.94 -7.73
CA GLU A 96 -8.82 3.72 -6.92
C GLU A 96 -7.96 2.68 -7.63
N CYS A 97 -7.00 2.15 -6.90
CA CYS A 97 -6.11 1.09 -7.34
C CYS A 97 -6.33 -0.14 -6.47
N GLU A 98 -6.60 -1.27 -7.10
CA GLU A 98 -6.72 -2.55 -6.43
C GLU A 98 -5.37 -3.27 -6.43
N LEU A 99 -4.96 -3.76 -5.26
CA LEU A 99 -3.69 -4.45 -5.04
C LEU A 99 -3.96 -5.79 -4.34
N ALA A 100 -3.29 -6.85 -4.79
CA ALA A 100 -3.35 -8.17 -4.16
C ALA A 100 -2.21 -8.36 -3.15
N LEU A 101 -2.53 -8.81 -1.95
CA LEU A 101 -1.60 -9.10 -0.85
C LEU A 101 -1.76 -10.59 -0.44
N PRO A 102 -1.06 -11.53 -1.12
CA PRO A 102 -1.14 -12.95 -0.79
C PRO A 102 -0.27 -13.29 0.43
N PHE A 103 -0.62 -14.34 1.16
CA PHE A 103 0.24 -14.96 2.18
C PHE A 103 0.97 -16.21 1.69
#